data_AF-A0A165MUK1-F1
#
_entry.id   AF-A0A165MUK1-F1
#
_cell.length_a   1.000
_cell.length_b   1.000
_cell.length_c   1.000
_cell.angle_alpha   90.00
_cell.angle_beta   90.00
_cell.angle_gamma   90.00
#
_symmetry.space_group_name_H-M   'P 1'
#
loop_
_entity.id
_entity.type
_entity.pdbx_description
1 polymer ?
#
loop_
_entity_poly.entity_id
_entity_poly.type
_entity_poly.pdbx_seq_one_letter_code
_entity_poly.pdbx_strand_id
1 'polypeptide(L)'
;MSSSSPAPTPTPHRVSIASPAPSTTVAGSNTNHDEPKPERPPIDPQGDSTPQRRASQYDIYASEPPPLDYTVKTNNRERKILLWIALLYVEAGVLPLLLFFSLRWGAHLSNTTNLAIITSLIGAVSGMKVSTRQWHLWLGKGHHTRRPIGAGRWGMDIFQVVLSMCMASFFIPLIIGSSVSPGNPRIVAMSLPCTMIVLTLPMLLTSLFPHKLKVPFRVSSLPTWQPLPPFAYFFVEDVVAVDGGGCTEFRQAWRVRYEESSTMRKHVRDISLIFGCSGVTVAIILLVTAWVAPLDTAYGLCWSMPWLWGMVLSLVTVILTNRMLVRERTNWRSEHVEAQLPFSEGKYDPPIVPLDRVATFNAEEHRRRASAPGPRPNRNGNALATVPGSGSEDEGEEGQVMEKKEPVRHDSAP
;
A
#
# COMPACT_ATOMS: atom_id res chain seq x y z
N MET A 1 -78.86 -18.42 -3.54
CA MET A 1 -79.56 -17.65 -2.49
C MET A 1 -78.61 -17.59 -1.30
N SER A 2 -78.05 -16.48 -0.84
CA SER A 2 -78.48 -15.07 -0.88
C SER A 2 -77.30 -14.11 -1.10
N SER A 3 -77.68 -12.91 -1.54
CA SER A 3 -76.94 -11.76 -2.04
C SER A 3 -76.44 -10.77 -0.98
N SER A 4 -75.42 -9.97 -1.31
CA SER A 4 -75.33 -8.55 -0.94
C SER A 4 -74.38 -7.78 -1.89
N SER A 5 -74.78 -6.58 -2.29
CA SER A 5 -74.15 -5.62 -3.25
C SER A 5 -73.90 -4.25 -2.52
N PRO A 6 -73.38 -3.16 -3.14
CA PRO A 6 -71.99 -2.67 -2.95
C PRO A 6 -71.79 -1.12 -2.76
N ALA A 7 -70.50 -0.68 -2.86
CA ALA A 7 -69.92 0.63 -3.27
C ALA A 7 -69.67 1.75 -2.22
N PRO A 8 -68.85 2.84 -2.45
CA PRO A 8 -67.90 3.17 -3.55
C PRO A 8 -66.53 3.85 -3.13
N THR A 9 -65.70 4.21 -4.14
CA THR A 9 -64.42 5.01 -4.12
C THR A 9 -64.65 6.50 -4.46
N PRO A 10 -63.75 7.46 -4.11
CA PRO A 10 -63.03 8.26 -5.15
C PRO A 10 -61.59 8.76 -4.79
N THR A 11 -61.02 9.55 -5.72
CA THR A 11 -59.63 9.87 -6.20
C THR A 11 -58.81 11.04 -5.53
N PRO A 12 -57.56 11.38 -5.99
CA PRO A 12 -56.48 12.07 -5.24
C PRO A 12 -56.20 13.56 -5.61
N HIS A 13 -55.32 14.25 -4.85
CA HIS A 13 -54.82 15.61 -5.16
C HIS A 13 -53.29 15.82 -4.92
N ARG A 14 -52.71 16.69 -5.77
CA ARG A 14 -51.31 17.14 -5.92
C ARG A 14 -51.28 18.68 -5.86
N VAL A 15 -50.38 19.32 -5.09
CA VAL A 15 -50.03 20.78 -5.18
C VAL A 15 -48.59 20.96 -4.61
N SER A 16 -47.56 21.28 -5.40
CA SER A 16 -46.98 22.58 -5.81
C SER A 16 -46.26 23.37 -4.69
N ILE A 17 -44.94 23.57 -4.84
CA ILE A 17 -44.07 24.41 -3.99
C ILE A 17 -43.67 25.65 -4.79
N ALA A 18 -43.95 26.84 -4.26
CA ALA A 18 -43.41 28.12 -4.70
C ALA A 18 -42.95 28.92 -3.46
N SER A 19 -41.74 29.48 -3.52
CA SER A 19 -41.18 30.40 -2.52
C SER A 19 -41.91 31.74 -2.50
N PRO A 20 -41.82 32.50 -1.39
CA PRO A 20 -40.98 33.72 -1.43
C PRO A 20 -40.29 34.08 -0.10
N ALA A 21 -39.30 34.98 -0.17
CA ALA A 21 -38.83 35.86 0.91
C ALA A 21 -39.34 37.30 0.63
N PRO A 22 -39.05 38.39 1.40
CA PRO A 22 -38.35 38.55 2.69
C PRO A 22 -39.09 39.50 3.69
N SER A 23 -38.42 39.93 4.78
CA SER A 23 -38.50 41.24 5.50
C SER A 23 -38.81 41.26 7.04
N THR A 24 -37.75 41.62 7.79
CA THR A 24 -37.62 42.72 8.80
C THR A 24 -38.30 42.69 10.19
N THR A 25 -37.46 42.51 11.22
CA THR A 25 -37.30 43.28 12.51
C THR A 25 -38.48 43.49 13.47
N VAL A 26 -38.30 43.14 14.76
CA VAL A 26 -38.45 44.01 15.97
C VAL A 26 -37.76 43.37 17.20
N ALA A 27 -37.16 44.24 18.01
CA ALA A 27 -36.25 44.07 19.15
C ALA A 27 -36.88 43.59 20.49
N GLY A 28 -36.01 43.14 21.41
CA GLY A 28 -36.26 42.95 22.85
C GLY A 28 -34.93 42.88 23.63
N SER A 29 -34.81 43.65 24.70
CA SER A 29 -33.60 44.22 25.31
C SER A 29 -33.09 43.51 26.59
N ASN A 30 -31.86 43.89 27.00
CA ASN A 30 -31.21 43.85 28.34
C ASN A 30 -30.23 42.68 28.66
N THR A 31 -28.90 42.88 28.57
CA THR A 31 -27.89 43.44 29.56
C THR A 31 -27.57 42.47 30.71
N ASN A 32 -26.34 42.19 31.20
CA ASN A 32 -24.94 42.58 30.98
C ASN A 32 -24.05 41.52 31.70
N HIS A 33 -22.88 41.15 31.15
CA HIS A 33 -21.56 41.22 31.81
C HIS A 33 -20.45 40.55 30.97
N ASP A 34 -19.37 41.32 30.80
CA ASP A 34 -18.21 41.10 29.94
C ASP A 34 -17.21 40.04 30.40
N GLU A 35 -16.68 39.27 29.45
CA GLU A 35 -15.29 38.84 29.42
C GLU A 35 -14.81 38.84 27.94
N PRO A 36 -13.69 39.51 27.57
CA PRO A 36 -13.31 39.68 26.17
C PRO A 36 -12.73 38.38 25.61
N LYS A 37 -13.50 37.73 24.74
CA LYS A 37 -13.04 36.64 23.87
C LYS A 37 -11.97 37.20 22.91
N PRO A 38 -10.80 36.55 22.74
CA PRO A 38 -9.82 37.01 21.77
C PRO A 38 -10.42 36.96 20.38
N GLU A 39 -10.62 38.12 19.80
CA GLU A 39 -11.12 38.32 18.45
C GLU A 39 -10.09 37.71 17.49
N ARG A 40 -10.47 36.59 16.88
CA ARG A 40 -9.67 35.93 15.85
C ARG A 40 -9.66 36.88 14.64
N PRO A 41 -8.50 37.29 14.12
CA PRO A 41 -8.46 38.20 12.99
C PRO A 41 -9.19 37.56 11.78
N PRO A 42 -9.79 38.38 10.90
CA PRO A 42 -10.51 37.89 9.73
C PRO A 42 -9.61 36.97 8.92
N ILE A 43 -10.14 35.78 8.57
CA ILE A 43 -9.49 34.90 7.61
C ILE A 43 -9.65 35.57 6.26
N ASP A 44 -8.57 36.20 5.81
CA ASP A 44 -8.41 36.64 4.43
C ASP A 44 -8.49 35.40 3.52
N PRO A 45 -9.38 35.34 2.50
CA PRO A 45 -9.48 34.20 1.59
C PRO A 45 -8.27 34.07 0.64
N GLN A 46 -7.27 34.92 0.75
CA GLN A 46 -6.06 34.93 -0.06
C GLN A 46 -4.81 34.79 0.82
N GLY A 47 -4.68 33.61 1.44
CA GLY A 47 -3.44 33.16 2.06
C GLY A 47 -2.42 32.79 0.98
N ASP A 48 -1.60 33.77 0.63
CA ASP A 48 -0.40 33.75 -0.19
C ASP A 48 0.35 32.40 -0.17
N SER A 49 0.28 31.67 -1.28
CA SER A 49 1.13 30.51 -1.54
C SER A 49 2.43 31.00 -2.17
N THR A 50 3.24 31.68 -1.39
CA THR A 50 4.53 32.20 -1.86
C THR A 50 5.40 31.02 -2.31
N PRO A 51 6.04 31.08 -3.50
CA PRO A 51 6.98 30.05 -3.99
C PRO A 51 8.07 29.69 -2.97
N GLN A 52 8.40 30.65 -2.09
CA GLN A 52 9.37 30.56 -1.01
C GLN A 52 9.09 29.45 0.02
N ARG A 53 7.82 29.24 0.42
CA ARG A 53 7.46 28.21 1.42
C ARG A 53 7.47 26.81 0.83
N ARG A 54 7.21 26.72 -0.48
CA ARG A 54 7.43 25.53 -1.27
C ARG A 54 8.94 25.26 -1.33
N ALA A 55 9.74 26.22 -1.80
CA ALA A 55 11.21 26.17 -1.89
C ALA A 55 11.87 25.64 -0.60
N SER A 56 11.47 26.15 0.58
CA SER A 56 12.05 25.74 1.87
C SER A 56 11.71 24.30 2.30
N GLN A 57 10.65 23.70 1.76
CA GLN A 57 10.31 22.30 2.03
C GLN A 57 11.13 21.32 1.18
N TYR A 58 11.59 21.74 -0.01
CA TYR A 58 12.46 20.94 -0.88
C TYR A 58 13.89 20.80 -0.34
N ASP A 59 14.38 21.78 0.43
CA ASP A 59 15.72 21.69 1.03
C ASP A 59 15.81 20.68 2.17
N ILE A 60 14.68 20.29 2.79
CA ILE A 60 14.67 19.42 3.98
C ILE A 60 15.20 18.01 3.67
N TYR A 61 14.93 17.51 2.47
CA TYR A 61 15.32 16.16 2.03
C TYR A 61 16.30 16.17 0.86
N ALA A 62 16.97 17.30 0.56
CA ALA A 62 17.92 17.38 -0.54
C ALA A 62 19.13 16.44 -0.37
N SER A 63 19.53 16.17 0.88
CA SER A 63 20.72 15.36 1.19
C SER A 63 20.45 13.85 1.20
N GLU A 64 19.29 13.41 1.72
CA GLU A 64 18.97 12.01 2.02
C GLU A 64 17.45 11.71 1.93
N PRO A 65 17.07 10.46 1.61
CA PRO A 65 15.65 10.09 1.49
C PRO A 65 14.91 10.21 2.83
N PRO A 66 13.61 10.58 2.82
CA PRO A 66 12.81 10.68 4.04
C PRO A 66 12.87 9.38 4.87
N PRO A 67 13.20 9.48 6.18
CA PRO A 67 13.27 8.32 7.05
C PRO A 67 11.86 7.77 7.34
N LEU A 68 11.77 6.44 7.51
CA LEU A 68 10.51 5.77 7.86
C LEU A 68 10.33 5.53 9.37
N ASP A 69 11.35 5.87 10.18
CA ASP A 69 11.39 5.75 11.65
C ASP A 69 10.77 4.47 12.22
N TYR A 70 10.84 3.38 11.45
CA TYR A 70 10.24 2.10 11.77
C TYR A 70 11.22 0.98 11.46
N THR A 71 11.42 0.09 12.43
CA THR A 71 12.24 -1.11 12.26
C THR A 71 11.48 -2.36 12.67
N VAL A 72 11.64 -3.40 11.84
CA VAL A 72 11.15 -4.75 12.12
C VAL A 72 12.16 -5.51 13.00
N LYS A 73 13.45 -5.16 12.91
CA LYS A 73 14.58 -5.80 13.62
C LYS A 73 14.69 -5.37 15.08
N THR A 74 13.57 -5.28 15.77
CA THR A 74 13.56 -5.15 17.24
C THR A 74 13.52 -6.57 17.82
N ASN A 75 14.30 -6.83 18.88
CA ASN A 75 14.62 -8.16 19.44
C ASN A 75 13.49 -9.21 19.52
N ASN A 76 12.22 -8.80 19.63
CA ASN A 76 11.09 -9.73 19.71
C ASN A 76 10.08 -9.63 18.56
N ARG A 77 10.10 -8.56 17.74
CA ARG A 77 9.05 -8.31 16.73
C ARG A 77 9.23 -9.23 15.52
N GLU A 78 10.44 -9.32 15.00
CA GLU A 78 10.78 -10.19 13.87
C GLU A 78 10.42 -11.66 14.15
N ARG A 79 10.83 -12.19 15.31
CA ARG A 79 10.50 -13.57 15.71
C ARG A 79 8.99 -13.79 15.85
N LYS A 80 8.24 -12.82 16.38
CA LYS A 80 6.78 -12.91 16.51
C LYS A 80 6.09 -12.91 15.14
N ILE A 81 6.55 -12.07 14.21
CA ILE A 81 6.03 -12.04 12.84
C ILE A 81 6.33 -13.37 12.14
N LEU A 82 7.57 -13.85 12.23
CA LEU A 82 7.96 -15.12 11.62
C LEU A 82 7.16 -16.30 12.20
N LEU A 83 6.98 -16.35 13.52
CA LEU A 83 6.16 -17.38 14.17
C LEU A 83 4.69 -17.28 13.75
N TRP A 84 4.15 -16.07 13.64
CA TRP A 84 2.77 -15.85 13.19
C TRP A 84 2.56 -16.30 11.74
N ILE A 85 3.48 -15.95 10.83
CA ILE A 85 3.46 -16.38 9.42
C ILE A 85 3.63 -17.90 9.32
N ALA A 86 4.54 -18.49 10.09
CA ALA A 86 4.74 -19.94 10.11
C ALA A 86 3.49 -20.68 10.60
N LEU A 87 2.85 -20.21 11.68
CA LEU A 87 1.60 -20.79 12.18
C LEU A 87 0.46 -20.65 11.17
N LEU A 88 0.36 -19.49 10.51
CA LEU A 88 -0.59 -19.26 9.42
C LEU A 88 -0.40 -20.27 8.27
N TYR A 89 0.85 -20.48 7.83
CA TYR A 89 1.17 -21.42 6.76
C TYR A 89 0.86 -22.87 7.15
N VAL A 90 1.21 -23.27 8.38
CA VAL A 90 0.91 -24.62 8.87
C VAL A 90 -0.60 -24.85 8.94
N GLU A 91 -1.35 -23.91 9.49
CA GLU A 91 -2.80 -24.05 9.68
C GLU A 91 -3.62 -23.94 8.39
N ALA A 92 -3.32 -22.97 7.53
CA ALA A 92 -4.13 -22.70 6.34
C ALA A 92 -3.55 -23.34 5.06
N GLY A 93 -2.28 -23.75 5.08
CA GLY A 93 -1.62 -24.44 3.96
C GLY A 93 -1.44 -25.94 4.19
N VAL A 94 -0.74 -26.32 5.25
CA VAL A 94 -0.32 -27.71 5.47
C VAL A 94 -1.45 -28.58 6.04
N LEU A 95 -2.13 -28.09 7.08
CA LEU A 95 -3.15 -28.82 7.82
C LEU A 95 -4.33 -29.28 6.94
N PRO A 96 -4.87 -28.47 6.01
CA PRO A 96 -6.01 -28.91 5.18
C PRO A 96 -5.62 -30.02 4.21
N LEU A 97 -4.40 -29.96 3.66
CA LEU A 97 -3.84 -31.01 2.81
C LEU A 97 -3.66 -32.31 3.59
N LEU A 98 -3.02 -32.24 4.77
CA LEU A 98 -2.82 -33.40 5.64
C LEU A 98 -4.15 -34.02 6.04
N LEU A 99 -5.11 -33.22 6.50
CA LEU A 99 -6.43 -33.70 6.94
C LEU A 99 -7.21 -34.32 5.77
N PHE A 100 -7.23 -33.67 4.60
CA PHE A 100 -7.99 -34.18 3.46
C PHE A 100 -7.52 -35.59 3.07
N PHE A 101 -6.22 -35.78 2.90
CA PHE A 101 -5.66 -37.05 2.46
C PHE A 101 -5.67 -38.11 3.57
N SER A 102 -5.36 -37.74 4.82
CA SER A 102 -5.38 -38.69 5.94
C SER A 102 -6.79 -39.19 6.27
N LEU A 103 -7.80 -38.33 6.29
CA LEU A 103 -9.18 -38.73 6.58
C LEU A 103 -9.82 -39.50 5.42
N ARG A 104 -9.46 -39.15 4.17
CA ARG A 104 -9.97 -39.81 2.96
C ARG A 104 -9.39 -41.21 2.77
N TRP A 105 -8.06 -41.36 2.86
CA TRP A 105 -7.40 -42.63 2.57
C TRP A 105 -7.10 -43.45 3.83
N GLY A 106 -6.85 -42.81 4.96
CA GLY A 106 -6.55 -43.52 6.21
C GLY A 106 -7.82 -43.98 6.95
N ALA A 107 -8.79 -43.09 7.10
CA ALA A 107 -10.01 -43.37 7.86
C ALA A 107 -11.25 -43.68 6.99
N HIS A 108 -11.11 -43.61 5.65
CA HIS A 108 -12.19 -43.87 4.69
C HIS A 108 -13.48 -43.07 4.94
N LEU A 109 -13.35 -41.84 5.46
CA LEU A 109 -14.51 -40.97 5.69
C LEU A 109 -15.11 -40.52 4.35
N SER A 110 -16.44 -40.32 4.36
CA SER A 110 -17.15 -39.69 3.24
C SER A 110 -16.58 -38.28 2.95
N ASN A 111 -16.65 -37.85 1.69
CA ASN A 111 -16.22 -36.50 1.29
C ASN A 111 -16.90 -35.42 2.14
N THR A 112 -18.19 -35.58 2.41
CA THR A 112 -18.97 -34.61 3.18
C THR A 112 -18.43 -34.47 4.60
N THR A 113 -18.23 -35.59 5.31
CA THR A 113 -17.72 -35.56 6.69
C THR A 113 -16.29 -35.03 6.75
N ASN A 114 -15.43 -35.47 5.82
CA ASN A 114 -14.04 -35.02 5.75
C ASN A 114 -13.96 -33.50 5.53
N LEU A 115 -14.65 -32.98 4.51
CA LEU A 115 -14.67 -31.55 4.21
C LEU A 115 -15.29 -30.74 5.34
N ALA A 116 -16.36 -31.22 5.99
CA ALA A 116 -16.95 -30.53 7.13
C ALA A 116 -15.97 -30.35 8.30
N ILE A 117 -15.22 -31.41 8.66
CA ILE A 117 -14.19 -31.34 9.72
C ILE A 117 -13.13 -30.29 9.38
N ILE A 118 -12.60 -30.33 8.16
CA ILE A 118 -11.59 -29.38 7.67
C ILE A 118 -12.13 -27.95 7.72
N THR A 119 -13.34 -27.75 7.20
CA THR A 119 -14.03 -26.45 7.17
C THR A 119 -14.20 -25.87 8.57
N SER A 120 -14.66 -26.67 9.54
CA SER A 120 -14.87 -26.21 10.91
C SER A 120 -13.56 -25.79 11.59
N LEU A 121 -12.48 -26.56 11.40
CA LEU A 121 -11.18 -26.26 12.01
C LEU A 121 -10.57 -24.98 11.44
N ILE A 122 -10.50 -24.85 10.12
CA ILE A 122 -9.92 -23.67 9.45
C ILE A 122 -10.78 -22.43 9.71
N GLY A 123 -12.11 -22.60 9.67
CA GLY A 123 -13.09 -21.53 9.85
C GLY A 123 -12.96 -20.84 11.19
N ALA A 124 -12.88 -21.61 12.27
CA ALA A 124 -12.74 -21.09 13.62
C ALA A 124 -11.47 -20.24 13.78
N VAL A 125 -10.31 -20.78 13.38
CA VAL A 125 -9.03 -20.12 13.63
C VAL A 125 -8.80 -18.92 12.71
N SER A 126 -9.16 -19.04 11.42
CA SER A 126 -9.05 -17.93 10.48
C SER A 126 -10.01 -16.78 10.84
N GLY A 127 -11.24 -17.12 11.28
CA GLY A 127 -12.20 -16.15 11.80
C GLY A 127 -11.63 -15.36 12.98
N MET A 128 -11.08 -16.05 13.98
CA MET A 128 -10.47 -15.41 15.15
C MET A 128 -9.36 -14.41 14.78
N LYS A 129 -8.49 -14.73 13.81
CA LYS A 129 -7.40 -13.84 13.38
C LYS A 129 -7.94 -12.54 12.78
N VAL A 130 -8.90 -12.65 11.87
CA VAL A 130 -9.49 -11.47 11.20
C VAL A 130 -10.30 -10.64 12.19
N SER A 131 -11.03 -11.28 13.10
CA SER A 131 -11.74 -10.59 14.19
C SER A 131 -10.78 -9.87 15.14
N THR A 132 -9.62 -10.45 15.45
CA THR A 132 -8.60 -9.80 16.29
C THR A 132 -8.02 -8.56 15.63
N ARG A 133 -7.75 -8.60 14.32
CA ARG A 133 -7.30 -7.42 13.57
C ARG A 133 -8.38 -6.33 13.55
N GLN A 134 -9.63 -6.71 13.28
CA GLN A 134 -10.77 -5.79 13.31
C GLN A 134 -10.95 -5.16 14.70
N TRP A 135 -10.76 -5.94 15.76
CA TRP A 135 -10.79 -5.47 17.14
C TRP A 135 -9.73 -4.39 17.38
N HIS A 136 -8.49 -4.58 16.91
CA HIS A 136 -7.43 -3.57 17.06
C HIS A 136 -7.74 -2.22 16.40
N LEU A 137 -8.49 -2.23 15.29
CA LEU A 137 -8.93 -1.02 14.60
C LEU A 137 -10.07 -0.29 15.31
N TRP A 138 -11.04 -1.03 15.85
CA TRP A 138 -12.25 -0.41 16.40
C TRP A 138 -12.20 -0.18 17.90
N LEU A 139 -11.71 -1.16 18.66
CA LEU A 139 -11.89 -1.24 20.12
C LEU A 139 -10.57 -1.38 20.89
N GLY A 140 -9.50 -1.81 20.24
CA GLY A 140 -8.20 -1.98 20.86
C GLY A 140 -7.63 -0.70 21.49
N LYS A 141 -6.75 -0.86 22.48
CA LYS A 141 -5.97 0.25 23.04
C LYS A 141 -5.17 0.92 21.93
N GLY A 142 -5.25 2.24 21.82
CA GLY A 142 -4.56 3.01 20.77
C GLY A 142 -5.23 2.95 19.38
N HIS A 143 -6.48 2.48 19.27
CA HIS A 143 -7.22 2.41 18.00
C HIS A 143 -7.20 3.70 17.16
N HIS A 144 -7.17 4.88 17.80
CA HIS A 144 -7.16 6.17 17.11
C HIS A 144 -5.87 6.38 16.29
N THR A 145 -4.75 5.80 16.76
CA THR A 145 -3.45 5.87 16.06
C THR A 145 -3.28 4.77 14.99
N ARG A 146 -4.08 3.70 15.00
CA ARG A 146 -3.94 2.60 14.03
C ARG A 146 -4.79 2.78 12.78
N ARG A 147 -5.88 3.55 12.91
CA ARG A 147 -6.82 3.81 11.83
C ARG A 147 -6.17 4.63 10.71
N PRO A 148 -6.73 4.55 9.50
CA PRO A 148 -6.33 5.43 8.43
C PRO A 148 -6.51 6.89 8.79
N ILE A 149 -5.63 7.73 8.24
CA ILE A 149 -5.62 9.15 8.55
C ILE A 149 -6.93 9.80 8.05
N GLY A 150 -7.58 10.59 8.92
CA GLY A 150 -8.86 11.24 8.63
C GLY A 150 -10.08 10.33 8.73
N ALA A 151 -9.92 9.06 9.11
CA ALA A 151 -11.02 8.11 9.27
C ALA A 151 -11.80 8.32 10.58
N GLY A 152 -13.12 8.11 10.52
CA GLY A 152 -13.99 8.19 11.70
C GLY A 152 -13.82 7.02 12.67
N ARG A 153 -14.69 6.94 13.69
CA ARG A 153 -14.65 5.91 14.74
C ARG A 153 -14.62 4.47 14.19
N TRP A 154 -15.34 4.23 13.09
CA TRP A 154 -15.51 2.93 12.47
C TRP A 154 -14.72 2.78 11.16
N GLY A 155 -13.77 3.70 10.91
CA GLY A 155 -12.94 3.68 9.73
C GLY A 155 -12.14 2.39 9.62
N MET A 156 -12.39 1.63 8.56
CA MET A 156 -11.59 0.47 8.19
C MET A 156 -10.50 0.89 7.20
N ASP A 157 -9.34 0.28 7.33
CA ASP A 157 -8.31 0.37 6.31
C ASP A 157 -8.65 -0.50 5.09
N ILE A 158 -8.13 -0.17 3.91
CA ILE A 158 -8.45 -0.88 2.68
C ILE A 158 -7.92 -2.31 2.73
N PHE A 159 -6.79 -2.57 3.41
CA PHE A 159 -6.32 -3.94 3.60
C PHE A 159 -7.34 -4.79 4.36
N GLN A 160 -8.01 -4.27 5.39
CA GLN A 160 -9.10 -4.97 6.09
C GLN A 160 -10.28 -5.29 5.17
N VAL A 161 -10.64 -4.35 4.29
CA VAL A 161 -11.73 -4.55 3.31
C VAL A 161 -11.36 -5.66 2.34
N VAL A 162 -10.16 -5.62 1.76
CA VAL A 162 -9.67 -6.67 0.85
C VAL A 162 -9.51 -8.00 1.57
N LEU A 163 -9.02 -7.99 2.81
CA LEU A 163 -8.92 -9.19 3.64
C LEU A 163 -10.30 -9.80 3.88
N SER A 164 -11.32 -8.97 4.13
CA SER A 164 -12.71 -9.44 4.29
C SER A 164 -13.26 -10.05 2.99
N MET A 165 -12.96 -9.44 1.83
CA MET A 165 -13.33 -10.00 0.53
C MET A 165 -12.57 -11.30 0.22
N CYS A 166 -11.29 -11.39 0.62
CA CYS A 166 -10.47 -12.59 0.51
C CYS A 166 -11.06 -13.73 1.34
N MET A 167 -11.52 -13.43 2.57
CA MET A 167 -12.19 -14.39 3.45
C MET A 167 -13.53 -14.84 2.89
N ALA A 168 -14.34 -13.93 2.34
CA ALA A 168 -15.58 -14.30 1.66
C ALA A 168 -15.30 -15.22 0.47
N SER A 169 -14.32 -14.88 -0.37
CA SER A 169 -13.94 -15.67 -1.55
C SER A 169 -13.34 -17.03 -1.19
N PHE A 170 -12.72 -17.14 -0.02
CA PHE A 170 -12.22 -18.39 0.54
C PHE A 170 -13.36 -19.26 1.08
N PHE A 171 -14.22 -18.70 1.93
CA PHE A 171 -15.25 -19.45 2.65
C PHE A 171 -16.46 -19.80 1.80
N ILE A 172 -16.85 -18.97 0.83
CA ILE A 172 -18.05 -19.26 0.02
C ILE A 172 -17.92 -20.61 -0.72
N PRO A 173 -16.86 -20.87 -1.52
CA PRO A 173 -16.69 -22.16 -2.18
C PRO A 173 -16.47 -23.29 -1.18
N LEU A 174 -15.77 -23.02 -0.07
CA LEU A 174 -15.47 -24.00 0.96
C LEU A 174 -16.75 -24.48 1.67
N ILE A 175 -17.62 -23.56 2.07
CA ILE A 175 -18.91 -23.85 2.70
C ILE A 175 -19.81 -24.57 1.70
N ILE A 176 -20.01 -24.03 0.50
CA ILE A 176 -20.87 -24.64 -0.53
C ILE A 176 -20.40 -26.05 -0.87
N GLY A 177 -19.10 -26.23 -1.13
CA GLY A 177 -18.53 -27.53 -1.46
C GLY A 177 -18.65 -28.56 -0.34
N SER A 178 -18.59 -28.11 0.92
CA SER A 178 -18.79 -28.98 2.10
C SER A 178 -20.26 -29.24 2.44
N SER A 179 -21.18 -28.35 2.07
CA SER A 179 -22.61 -28.46 2.43
C SER A 179 -23.45 -29.24 1.41
N VAL A 180 -23.00 -29.34 0.16
CA VAL A 180 -23.69 -30.16 -0.85
C VAL A 180 -23.62 -31.63 -0.44
N SER A 181 -24.70 -32.38 -0.69
CA SER A 181 -24.75 -33.83 -0.44
C SER A 181 -24.89 -34.57 -1.78
N PRO A 182 -23.87 -35.34 -2.23
CA PRO A 182 -22.56 -35.56 -1.59
C PRO A 182 -21.60 -34.36 -1.72
N GLY A 183 -20.70 -34.21 -0.75
CA GLY A 183 -19.72 -33.12 -0.71
C GLY A 183 -18.82 -33.11 -1.94
N ASN A 184 -18.55 -31.92 -2.47
CA ASN A 184 -17.82 -31.72 -3.72
C ASN A 184 -16.45 -31.05 -3.46
N PRO A 185 -15.35 -31.83 -3.41
CA PRO A 185 -14.01 -31.28 -3.18
C PRO A 185 -13.52 -30.35 -4.30
N ARG A 186 -14.09 -30.41 -5.51
CA ARG A 186 -13.70 -29.50 -6.61
C ARG A 186 -14.12 -28.06 -6.30
N ILE A 187 -15.32 -27.88 -5.74
CA ILE A 187 -15.79 -26.55 -5.32
C ILE A 187 -14.90 -26.03 -4.18
N VAL A 188 -14.57 -26.90 -3.21
CA VAL A 188 -13.68 -26.53 -2.11
C VAL A 188 -12.28 -26.17 -2.60
N ALA A 189 -11.75 -26.88 -3.60
CA ALA A 189 -10.44 -26.60 -4.20
C ALA A 189 -10.36 -25.18 -4.82
N MET A 190 -11.49 -24.59 -5.24
CA MET A 190 -11.52 -23.24 -5.82
C MET A 190 -11.29 -22.12 -4.79
N SER A 191 -11.36 -22.40 -3.49
CA SER A 191 -11.28 -21.39 -2.43
C SER A 191 -10.02 -20.51 -2.51
N LEU A 192 -8.82 -21.11 -2.55
CA LEU A 192 -7.58 -20.34 -2.62
C LEU A 192 -7.38 -19.61 -3.96
N PRO A 193 -7.65 -20.23 -5.14
CA PRO A 193 -7.62 -19.51 -6.42
C PRO A 193 -8.57 -18.30 -6.46
N CYS A 194 -9.78 -18.41 -5.92
CA CYS A 194 -10.70 -17.28 -5.80
C CYS A 194 -10.12 -16.17 -4.91
N THR A 195 -9.54 -16.52 -3.76
CA THR A 195 -8.85 -15.56 -2.89
C THR A 195 -7.67 -14.88 -3.58
N MET A 196 -6.89 -15.62 -4.37
CA MET A 196 -5.79 -15.05 -5.16
C MET A 196 -6.30 -13.98 -6.12
N ILE A 197 -7.40 -14.20 -6.83
CA ILE A 197 -7.98 -13.21 -7.75
C ILE A 197 -8.35 -11.94 -6.99
N VAL A 198 -9.05 -12.05 -5.86
CA VAL A 198 -9.45 -10.89 -5.06
C VAL A 198 -8.26 -10.10 -4.54
N LEU A 199 -7.18 -10.78 -4.16
CA LEU A 199 -5.96 -10.12 -3.68
C LEU A 199 -5.18 -9.44 -4.83
N THR A 200 -5.06 -10.11 -5.97
CA THR A 200 -4.10 -9.76 -7.03
C THR A 200 -4.70 -8.90 -8.14
N LEU A 201 -6.00 -9.01 -8.40
CA LEU A 201 -6.67 -8.22 -9.43
C LEU A 201 -6.61 -6.70 -9.15
N PRO A 202 -6.87 -6.20 -7.93
CA PRO A 202 -6.69 -4.77 -7.64
C PRO A 202 -5.24 -4.30 -7.82
N MET A 203 -4.27 -5.14 -7.46
CA MET A 203 -2.84 -4.86 -7.67
C MET A 203 -2.50 -4.74 -9.16
N LEU A 204 -3.03 -5.64 -9.99
CA LEU A 204 -2.84 -5.62 -11.43
C LEU A 204 -3.45 -4.36 -12.07
N LEU A 205 -4.73 -4.08 -11.78
CA LEU A 205 -5.45 -2.96 -12.38
C LEU A 205 -4.82 -1.60 -12.04
N THR A 206 -4.47 -1.40 -10.76
CA THR A 206 -3.83 -0.16 -10.32
C THR A 206 -2.40 -0.01 -10.82
N SER A 207 -1.68 -1.11 -11.09
CA SER A 207 -0.34 -1.07 -11.70
C SER A 207 -0.37 -0.81 -13.20
N LEU A 208 -1.38 -1.28 -13.93
CA LEU A 208 -1.55 -1.00 -15.37
C LEU A 208 -2.04 0.45 -15.61
N PHE A 209 -2.84 0.98 -14.69
CA PHE A 209 -3.42 2.32 -14.78
C PHE A 209 -3.05 3.17 -13.56
N PRO A 210 -1.75 3.38 -13.28
CA PRO A 210 -1.33 4.10 -12.09
C PRO A 210 -1.88 5.52 -12.11
N HIS A 211 -2.49 5.94 -11.00
CA HIS A 211 -3.05 7.28 -10.82
C HIS A 211 -4.18 7.68 -11.80
N LYS A 212 -4.68 6.76 -12.62
CA LYS A 212 -5.82 7.02 -13.52
C LYS A 212 -7.16 6.63 -12.89
N LEU A 213 -7.15 5.67 -11.97
CA LEU A 213 -8.33 5.22 -11.25
C LEU A 213 -8.63 6.18 -10.10
N LYS A 214 -9.87 6.65 -10.04
CA LYS A 214 -10.40 7.46 -8.94
C LYS A 214 -11.65 6.78 -8.41
N VAL A 215 -11.77 6.68 -7.10
CA VAL A 215 -12.90 5.98 -6.47
C VAL A 215 -13.73 6.95 -5.61
N PRO A 216 -15.05 6.73 -5.52
CA PRO A 216 -15.99 7.62 -4.82
C PRO A 216 -16.01 7.41 -3.30
N PHE A 217 -15.12 6.58 -2.76
CA PHE A 217 -14.96 6.33 -1.33
C PHE A 217 -13.50 6.49 -0.91
N ARG A 218 -13.26 6.63 0.39
CA ARG A 218 -11.91 6.71 0.96
C ARG A 218 -11.19 5.37 0.84
N VAL A 219 -9.91 5.39 0.50
CA VAL A 219 -9.05 4.21 0.45
C VAL A 219 -7.91 4.38 1.44
N SER A 220 -8.03 3.77 2.61
CA SER A 220 -7.14 4.03 3.75
C SER A 220 -6.94 5.54 3.99
N SER A 221 -5.71 6.04 4.02
CA SER A 221 -5.44 7.45 4.31
C SER A 221 -5.66 8.36 3.10
N LEU A 222 -6.03 7.78 1.95
CA LEU A 222 -6.28 8.52 0.72
C LEU A 222 -7.70 9.07 0.69
N PRO A 223 -7.90 10.40 0.55
CA PRO A 223 -9.24 10.97 0.49
C PRO A 223 -9.98 10.59 -0.80
N THR A 224 -11.28 10.82 -0.78
CA THR A 224 -12.18 10.50 -1.90
C THR A 224 -11.77 11.21 -3.19
N TRP A 225 -11.98 10.55 -4.34
CA TRP A 225 -11.71 11.09 -5.69
C TRP A 225 -10.25 11.41 -6.03
N GLN A 226 -9.33 11.01 -5.16
CA GLN A 226 -7.91 11.13 -5.45
C GLN A 226 -7.41 10.00 -6.35
N PRO A 227 -6.37 10.25 -7.17
CA PRO A 227 -5.82 9.25 -8.07
C PRO A 227 -5.12 8.13 -7.28
N LEU A 228 -5.57 6.89 -7.47
CA LEU A 228 -5.06 5.74 -6.71
C LEU A 228 -3.59 5.45 -7.04
N PRO A 229 -2.70 5.36 -6.04
CA PRO A 229 -1.40 4.71 -6.21
C PRO A 229 -1.58 3.21 -6.49
N PRO A 230 -0.52 2.52 -6.95
CA PRO A 230 -0.54 1.07 -7.06
C PRO A 230 -0.92 0.41 -5.73
N PHE A 231 -1.76 -0.62 -5.78
CA PHE A 231 -2.45 -1.14 -4.59
C PHE A 231 -1.51 -1.65 -3.50
N ALA A 232 -0.31 -2.11 -3.86
CA ALA A 232 0.73 -2.49 -2.90
C ALA A 232 1.12 -1.37 -1.93
N TYR A 233 0.94 -0.09 -2.32
CA TYR A 233 1.14 1.06 -1.43
C TYR A 233 0.32 0.92 -0.14
N PHE A 234 -0.96 0.56 -0.28
CA PHE A 234 -1.88 0.45 0.85
C PHE A 234 -1.58 -0.78 1.71
N PHE A 235 -1.09 -1.88 1.11
CA PHE A 235 -0.69 -3.06 1.88
C PHE A 235 0.47 -2.76 2.81
N VAL A 236 1.49 -2.04 2.33
CA VAL A 236 2.60 -1.60 3.18
C VAL A 236 2.10 -0.66 4.27
N GLU A 237 1.32 0.35 3.89
CA GLU A 237 0.75 1.32 4.82
C GLU A 237 -0.03 0.63 5.96
N ASP A 238 -1.01 -0.21 5.61
CA ASP A 238 -1.97 -0.74 6.56
C ASP A 238 -1.43 -1.88 7.40
N VAL A 239 -0.64 -2.78 6.82
CA VAL A 239 -0.04 -3.90 7.56
C VAL A 239 0.97 -3.37 8.56
N VAL A 240 1.83 -2.43 8.17
CA VAL A 240 2.83 -1.88 9.10
C VAL A 240 2.17 -1.00 10.16
N ALA A 241 1.16 -0.21 9.81
CA ALA A 241 0.47 0.64 10.78
C ALA A 241 -0.31 -0.18 11.83
N VAL A 242 -1.02 -1.23 11.40
CA VAL A 242 -1.93 -2.00 12.26
C VAL A 242 -1.22 -3.19 12.90
N ASP A 243 -0.66 -4.08 12.10
CA ASP A 243 -0.06 -5.34 12.54
C ASP A 243 1.39 -5.14 13.00
N GLY A 244 2.11 -4.23 12.34
CA GLY A 244 3.46 -3.81 12.70
C GLY A 244 3.53 -2.82 13.87
N GLY A 245 2.41 -2.19 14.23
CA GLY A 245 2.33 -1.16 15.29
C GLY A 245 3.06 0.14 14.96
N GLY A 246 3.23 0.47 13.68
CA GLY A 246 3.79 1.75 13.23
C GLY A 246 2.82 2.93 13.31
N CYS A 247 1.51 2.66 13.44
CA CYS A 247 0.46 3.65 13.67
C CYS A 247 0.47 4.82 12.66
N THR A 248 -0.08 5.97 13.04
CA THR A 248 -0.21 7.19 12.22
C THR A 248 1.15 7.76 11.81
N GLU A 249 2.16 7.65 12.67
CA GLU A 249 3.52 8.13 12.40
C GLU A 249 4.11 7.43 11.17
N PHE A 250 4.00 6.10 11.11
CA PHE A 250 4.45 5.35 9.93
C PHE A 250 3.65 5.72 8.68
N ARG A 251 2.32 5.90 8.78
CA ARG A 251 1.49 6.28 7.63
C ARG A 251 1.93 7.62 7.03
N GLN A 252 2.25 8.60 7.88
CA GLN A 252 2.75 9.90 7.45
C GLN A 252 4.14 9.79 6.81
N ALA A 253 5.08 9.09 7.46
CA ALA A 253 6.43 8.91 6.93
C ALA A 253 6.44 8.13 5.60
N TRP A 254 5.60 7.10 5.49
CA TRP A 254 5.44 6.30 4.27
C TRP A 254 4.90 7.14 3.11
N ARG A 255 3.90 7.99 3.37
CA ARG A 255 3.36 8.93 2.40
C ARG A 255 4.43 9.89 1.90
N VAL A 256 5.13 10.57 2.82
CA VAL A 256 6.17 11.56 2.46
C VAL A 256 7.25 10.89 1.60
N ARG A 257 7.74 9.71 2.00
CA ARG A 257 8.73 8.99 1.19
C ARG A 257 8.22 8.61 -0.19
N TYR A 258 6.97 8.14 -0.29
CA TYR A 258 6.37 7.79 -1.57
C TYR A 258 6.18 9.02 -2.49
N GLU A 259 5.84 10.17 -1.93
CA GLU A 259 5.65 11.43 -2.66
C GLU A 259 6.97 12.06 -3.11
N GLU A 260 8.04 11.92 -2.32
CA GLU A 260 9.36 12.48 -2.64
C GLU A 260 10.22 11.55 -3.53
N SER A 261 10.04 10.23 -3.43
CA SER A 261 10.90 9.24 -4.12
C SER A 261 10.26 8.67 -5.38
N SER A 262 10.74 9.09 -6.55
CA SER A 262 10.33 8.51 -7.84
C SER A 262 10.71 7.03 -7.96
N THR A 263 11.87 6.66 -7.41
CA THR A 263 12.36 5.29 -7.33
C THR A 263 11.39 4.43 -6.52
N MET A 264 10.92 4.92 -5.36
CA MET A 264 9.95 4.21 -4.51
C MET A 264 8.62 3.99 -5.22
N ARG A 265 8.10 5.01 -5.91
CA ARG A 265 6.87 4.87 -6.70
C ARG A 265 6.98 3.80 -7.76
N LYS A 266 8.09 3.81 -8.51
CA LYS A 266 8.36 2.80 -9.53
C LYS A 266 8.44 1.40 -8.91
N HIS A 267 9.16 1.26 -7.80
CA HIS A 267 9.29 -0.03 -7.11
C HIS A 267 7.95 -0.58 -6.63
N VAL A 268 7.15 0.23 -5.96
CA VAL A 268 5.82 -0.16 -5.46
C VAL A 268 4.91 -0.57 -6.63
N ARG A 269 4.96 0.16 -7.76
CA ARG A 269 4.22 -0.20 -8.98
C ARG A 269 4.69 -1.52 -9.57
N ASP A 270 6.00 -1.73 -9.68
CA ASP A 270 6.59 -2.89 -10.32
C ASP A 270 6.33 -4.16 -9.47
N ILE A 271 6.45 -4.08 -8.13
CA ILE A 271 6.05 -5.16 -7.22
C ILE A 271 4.55 -5.46 -7.34
N SER A 272 3.71 -4.42 -7.34
CA SER A 272 2.27 -4.57 -7.52
C SER A 272 1.92 -5.24 -8.86
N LEU A 273 2.68 -4.94 -9.93
CA LEU A 273 2.51 -5.55 -11.24
C LEU A 273 2.95 -7.03 -11.23
N ILE A 274 4.08 -7.36 -10.61
CA ILE A 274 4.58 -8.73 -10.53
C ILE A 274 3.59 -9.63 -9.79
N PHE A 275 3.12 -9.22 -8.61
CA PHE A 275 2.10 -9.96 -7.87
C PHE A 275 0.77 -10.01 -8.61
N GLY A 276 0.33 -8.88 -9.19
CA GLY A 276 -0.91 -8.80 -9.94
C GLY A 276 -0.94 -9.74 -11.14
N CYS A 277 0.06 -9.63 -12.03
CA CYS A 277 0.14 -10.46 -13.23
C CYS A 277 0.27 -11.95 -12.89
N SER A 278 1.28 -12.31 -12.10
CA SER A 278 1.54 -13.72 -11.79
C SER A 278 0.41 -14.35 -10.97
N GLY A 279 -0.18 -13.60 -10.04
CA GLY A 279 -1.27 -14.07 -9.20
C GLY A 279 -2.54 -14.36 -9.98
N VAL A 280 -2.95 -13.44 -10.86
CA VAL A 280 -4.11 -13.64 -11.75
C VAL A 280 -3.86 -14.83 -12.69
N THR A 281 -2.68 -14.93 -13.30
CA THR A 281 -2.33 -16.04 -14.19
C THR A 281 -2.38 -17.39 -13.47
N VAL A 282 -1.73 -17.51 -12.31
CA VAL A 282 -1.72 -18.76 -11.53
C VAL A 282 -3.13 -19.10 -11.06
N ALA A 283 -3.91 -18.12 -10.60
CA ALA A 283 -5.28 -18.36 -10.14
C ALA A 283 -6.17 -18.90 -11.27
N ILE A 284 -6.09 -18.35 -12.48
CA ILE A 284 -6.86 -18.84 -13.64
C ILE A 284 -6.46 -20.29 -13.98
N ILE A 285 -5.16 -20.59 -14.01
CA ILE A 285 -4.67 -21.95 -14.27
C ILE A 285 -5.20 -22.93 -13.23
N LEU A 286 -5.19 -22.56 -11.93
CA LEU A 286 -5.70 -23.40 -10.86
C LEU A 286 -7.21 -23.57 -10.90
N LEU A 287 -7.97 -22.54 -11.29
CA LEU A 287 -9.41 -22.65 -11.49
C LEU A 287 -9.76 -23.65 -12.61
N VAL A 288 -9.04 -23.61 -13.73
CA VAL A 288 -9.20 -24.61 -14.81
C VAL A 288 -8.81 -26.00 -14.30
N THR A 289 -7.69 -26.10 -13.57
CA THR A 289 -7.19 -27.35 -13.00
C THR A 289 -8.21 -27.99 -12.05
N ALA A 290 -8.94 -27.18 -11.27
CA ALA A 290 -9.98 -27.66 -10.34
C ALA A 290 -11.06 -28.51 -11.03
N TRP A 291 -11.35 -28.23 -12.30
CA TRP A 291 -12.38 -28.91 -13.08
C TRP A 291 -11.83 -30.00 -14.01
N VAL A 292 -10.63 -29.80 -14.57
CA VAL A 292 -10.07 -30.70 -15.58
C VAL A 292 -9.27 -31.85 -14.97
N ALA A 293 -8.54 -31.62 -13.86
CA ALA A 293 -7.65 -32.62 -13.29
C ALA A 293 -8.41 -33.70 -12.50
N PRO A 294 -7.78 -34.87 -12.24
CA PRO A 294 -8.27 -35.85 -11.28
C PRO A 294 -8.52 -35.20 -9.92
N LEU A 295 -9.56 -35.63 -9.20
CA LEU A 295 -10.06 -34.98 -7.99
C LEU A 295 -8.97 -34.71 -6.93
N ASP A 296 -8.18 -35.73 -6.63
CA ASP A 296 -7.17 -35.67 -5.58
C ASP A 296 -6.00 -34.75 -6.01
N THR A 297 -5.63 -34.78 -7.29
CA THR A 297 -4.62 -33.90 -7.88
C THR A 297 -5.10 -32.44 -7.91
N ALA A 298 -6.36 -32.22 -8.31
CA ALA A 298 -6.99 -30.90 -8.33
C ALA A 298 -6.98 -30.28 -6.93
N TYR A 299 -7.45 -31.01 -5.92
CA TYR A 299 -7.45 -30.54 -4.54
C TYR A 299 -6.03 -30.21 -4.05
N GLY A 300 -5.08 -31.13 -4.26
CA GLY A 300 -3.69 -30.94 -3.85
C GLY A 300 -3.02 -29.72 -4.50
N LEU A 301 -3.17 -29.55 -5.81
CA LEU A 301 -2.57 -28.43 -6.55
C LEU A 301 -3.21 -27.09 -6.19
N CYS A 302 -4.55 -27.02 -6.15
CA CYS A 302 -5.24 -25.79 -5.83
C CYS A 302 -5.00 -25.32 -4.39
N TRP A 303 -4.68 -26.23 -3.46
CA TRP A 303 -4.27 -25.84 -2.11
C TRP A 303 -2.80 -25.46 -2.00
N SER A 304 -1.89 -26.25 -2.59
CA SER A 304 -0.44 -26.09 -2.39
C SER A 304 0.17 -24.95 -3.22
N MET A 305 -0.24 -24.80 -4.47
CA MET A 305 0.37 -23.83 -5.40
C MET A 305 0.22 -22.37 -4.96
N PRO A 306 -0.93 -21.91 -4.44
CA PRO A 306 -1.05 -20.54 -3.92
C PRO A 306 -0.04 -20.21 -2.83
N TRP A 307 0.22 -21.15 -1.92
CA TRP A 307 1.22 -20.96 -0.86
C TRP A 307 2.64 -20.95 -1.41
N LEU A 308 2.97 -21.87 -2.31
CA LEU A 308 4.27 -21.90 -2.96
C LEU A 308 4.53 -20.59 -3.71
N TRP A 309 3.56 -20.13 -4.50
CA TRP A 309 3.59 -18.86 -5.21
C TRP A 309 3.81 -17.68 -4.24
N GLY A 310 3.05 -17.62 -3.16
CA GLY A 310 3.17 -16.56 -2.15
C GLY A 310 4.54 -16.54 -1.48
N MET A 311 5.09 -17.70 -1.12
CA MET A 311 6.41 -17.82 -0.49
C MET A 311 7.54 -17.40 -1.44
N VAL A 312 7.50 -17.88 -2.69
CA VAL A 312 8.50 -17.54 -3.71
C VAL A 312 8.48 -16.04 -4.00
N LEU A 313 7.30 -15.44 -4.25
CA LEU A 313 7.23 -14.01 -4.53
C LEU A 313 7.57 -13.14 -3.32
N SER A 314 7.24 -13.59 -2.11
CA SER A 314 7.67 -12.89 -0.89
C SER A 314 9.20 -12.82 -0.80
N LEU A 315 9.89 -13.93 -1.07
CA LEU A 315 11.36 -13.97 -1.09
C LEU A 315 11.94 -13.06 -2.18
N VAL A 316 11.39 -13.13 -3.40
CA VAL A 316 11.80 -12.25 -4.50
C VAL A 316 11.60 -10.78 -4.13
N THR A 317 10.48 -10.45 -3.48
CA THR A 317 10.16 -9.08 -3.05
C THR A 317 11.15 -8.55 -2.02
N VAL A 318 11.57 -9.38 -1.06
CA VAL A 318 12.60 -9.01 -0.09
C VAL A 318 13.91 -8.69 -0.81
N ILE A 319 14.32 -9.52 -1.77
CA ILE A 319 15.55 -9.31 -2.54
C ILE A 319 15.47 -8.01 -3.37
N LEU A 320 14.39 -7.83 -4.13
CA LEU A 320 14.20 -6.65 -4.99
C LEU A 320 14.12 -5.36 -4.17
N THR A 321 13.41 -5.39 -3.03
CA THR A 321 13.28 -4.23 -2.16
C THR A 321 14.61 -3.83 -1.54
N ASN A 322 15.42 -4.79 -1.06
CA ASN A 322 16.75 -4.46 -0.54
C ASN A 322 17.65 -3.82 -1.60
N ARG A 323 17.64 -4.36 -2.83
CA ARG A 323 18.40 -3.78 -3.95
C ARG A 323 17.93 -2.37 -4.30
N MET A 324 16.62 -2.16 -4.28
CA MET A 324 16.03 -0.86 -4.57
C MET A 324 16.33 0.18 -3.50
N LEU A 325 16.27 -0.18 -2.21
CA LEU A 325 16.60 0.72 -1.10
C LEU A 325 18.06 1.19 -1.15
N VAL A 326 18.97 0.30 -1.55
CA VAL A 326 20.38 0.67 -1.78
C VAL A 326 20.49 1.66 -2.94
N ARG A 327 19.81 1.38 -4.07
CA ARG A 327 19.81 2.27 -5.24
C ARG A 327 19.23 3.64 -4.94
N GLU A 328 18.12 3.69 -4.22
CA GLU A 328 17.47 4.93 -3.78
C GLU A 328 18.44 5.78 -2.95
N ARG A 329 19.17 5.15 -2.01
CA ARG A 329 20.16 5.85 -1.20
C ARG A 329 21.36 6.34 -2.01
N THR A 330 21.88 5.55 -2.95
CA THR A 330 23.06 5.95 -3.74
C THR A 330 22.75 7.05 -4.74
N ASN A 331 21.56 7.02 -5.34
CA ASN A 331 21.18 7.91 -6.44
C ASN A 331 20.30 9.08 -5.98
N TRP A 332 20.08 9.24 -4.67
CA TRP A 332 19.14 10.20 -4.12
C TRP A 332 19.37 11.62 -4.65
N ARG A 333 20.61 12.12 -4.56
CA ARG A 333 20.97 13.49 -4.99
C ARG A 333 20.78 13.74 -6.48
N SER A 334 20.97 12.72 -7.32
CA SER A 334 20.80 12.82 -8.77
C SER A 334 19.34 12.69 -9.21
N GLU A 335 18.53 11.90 -8.48
CA GLU A 335 17.13 11.59 -8.84
C GLU A 335 16.11 12.55 -8.18
N HIS A 336 16.49 13.30 -7.13
CA HIS A 336 15.60 14.19 -6.37
C HIS A 336 15.14 15.44 -7.16
N VAL A 337 15.80 15.78 -8.27
CA VAL A 337 15.50 17.00 -9.05
C VAL A 337 14.17 16.89 -9.85
N GLU A 338 13.58 15.70 -10.01
CA GLU A 338 12.64 15.48 -11.13
C GLU A 338 11.17 15.15 -10.83
N ALA A 339 10.67 14.93 -9.59
CA ALA A 339 9.30 14.38 -9.51
C ALA A 339 8.48 14.63 -8.24
N GLN A 340 7.53 15.57 -8.33
CA GLN A 340 6.35 15.65 -7.46
C GLN A 340 5.08 15.17 -8.17
N LEU A 341 4.19 14.51 -7.44
CA LEU A 341 2.80 14.31 -7.85
C LEU A 341 1.98 15.54 -7.43
N PRO A 342 1.03 16.04 -8.25
CA PRO A 342 0.11 17.09 -7.83
C PRO A 342 -0.95 16.49 -6.91
N PHE A 343 -0.62 16.26 -5.64
CA PHE A 343 -1.58 15.85 -4.63
C PHE A 343 -2.04 17.06 -3.80
N SER A 344 -3.33 17.39 -3.89
CA SER A 344 -3.94 18.41 -3.03
C SER A 344 -4.43 17.76 -1.73
N GLU A 345 -3.52 17.74 -0.76
CA GLU A 345 -3.71 17.53 0.68
C GLU A 345 -4.85 18.30 1.36
N GLY A 346 -5.93 17.66 1.82
CA GLY A 346 -6.77 18.24 2.88
C GLY A 346 -5.95 18.35 4.17
N LYS A 347 -6.06 19.48 4.90
CA LYS A 347 -5.31 19.82 6.13
C LYS A 347 -4.91 18.61 6.98
N TYR A 348 -3.66 18.21 6.86
CA TYR A 348 -2.95 17.52 7.92
C TYR A 348 -1.83 18.44 8.36
N ASP A 349 -1.59 18.48 9.68
CA ASP A 349 -0.39 19.11 10.19
C ASP A 349 0.81 18.46 9.48
N PRO A 350 1.79 19.25 9.02
CA PRO A 350 3.04 18.70 8.50
C PRO A 350 3.56 17.67 9.50
N PRO A 351 4.26 16.62 9.02
CA PRO A 351 4.70 15.55 9.90
C PRO A 351 5.37 16.16 11.14
N ILE A 352 5.04 15.65 12.32
CA ILE A 352 5.80 15.93 13.55
C ILE A 352 7.10 15.15 13.43
N VAL A 353 7.87 15.39 12.37
CA VAL A 353 9.30 15.21 12.45
C VAL A 353 9.74 16.46 13.21
N PRO A 354 10.29 16.33 14.43
CA PRO A 354 10.95 17.45 15.04
C PRO A 354 12.00 17.92 14.01
N LEU A 355 11.83 19.10 13.43
CA LEU A 355 12.80 19.67 12.47
C LEU A 355 14.20 19.69 13.07
N ASP A 356 14.25 19.83 14.39
CA ASP A 356 15.38 19.64 15.28
C ASP A 356 16.01 18.23 15.19
N ARG A 357 15.26 17.14 15.02
CA ARG A 357 15.81 15.78 14.81
C ARG A 357 16.38 15.55 13.42
N VAL A 358 15.76 16.09 12.37
CA VAL A 358 16.32 15.99 11.00
C VAL A 358 17.57 16.85 10.89
N ALA A 359 17.55 18.06 11.46
CA ALA A 359 18.71 18.94 11.51
C ALA A 359 19.84 18.36 12.37
N THR A 360 19.54 17.73 13.52
CA THR A 360 20.56 17.08 14.36
C THR A 360 21.10 15.80 13.71
N PHE A 361 20.27 14.98 13.06
CA PHE A 361 20.75 13.82 12.30
C PHE A 361 21.70 14.24 11.17
N ASN A 362 21.31 15.23 10.36
CA ASN A 362 22.16 15.78 9.31
C ASN A 362 23.45 16.41 9.87
N ALA A 363 23.37 17.13 10.99
CA ALA A 363 24.53 17.73 11.64
C ALA A 363 25.48 16.68 12.25
N GLU A 364 24.95 15.59 12.78
CA GLU A 364 25.72 14.50 13.39
C GLU A 364 26.36 13.59 12.34
N GLU A 365 25.67 13.35 11.22
CA GLU A 365 26.21 12.71 10.02
C GLU A 365 27.35 13.56 9.42
N HIS A 366 27.17 14.88 9.31
CA HIS A 366 28.23 15.80 8.88
C HIS A 366 29.44 15.78 9.83
N ARG A 367 29.22 15.75 11.15
CA ARG A 367 30.32 15.59 12.13
C ARG A 367 30.99 14.22 12.00
N ARG A 368 30.25 13.14 11.78
CA ARG A 368 30.81 11.78 11.57
C ARG A 368 31.62 11.67 10.29
N ARG A 369 31.18 12.32 9.20
CA ARG A 369 31.96 12.40 7.95
C ARG A 369 33.18 13.31 8.08
N ALA A 370 33.09 14.38 8.87
CA ALA A 370 34.23 15.26 9.18
C ALA A 370 35.23 14.63 10.17
N SER A 371 34.81 13.66 10.99
CA SER A 371 35.65 12.91 11.94
C SER A 371 36.03 11.51 11.45
N ALA A 372 35.62 11.14 10.23
CA ALA A 372 36.11 9.93 9.58
C ALA A 372 37.62 10.09 9.34
N PRO A 373 38.47 9.16 9.81
CA PRO A 373 39.89 9.22 9.55
C PRO A 373 40.11 9.22 8.04
N GLY A 374 40.83 10.21 7.52
CA GLY A 374 41.30 10.18 6.14
C GLY A 374 42.04 8.87 5.84
N PRO A 375 42.06 8.42 4.57
CA PRO A 375 42.72 7.18 4.20
C PRO A 375 44.14 7.17 4.76
N ARG A 376 44.45 6.14 5.58
CA ARG A 376 45.77 5.97 6.16
C ARG A 376 46.79 5.93 5.02
N PRO A 377 47.92 6.67 5.12
CA PRO A 377 48.96 6.57 4.12
C PRO A 377 49.43 5.12 4.02
N ASN A 378 49.44 4.60 2.80
CA ASN A 378 49.93 3.26 2.52
C ASN A 378 51.40 3.19 2.93
N ARG A 379 51.76 2.18 3.74
CA ARG A 379 53.13 1.89 4.15
C ARG A 379 53.86 1.25 2.98
N ASN A 380 54.09 2.03 1.92
CA ASN A 380 55.05 1.78 0.85
C ASN A 380 55.23 3.13 0.15
N GLY A 381 56.36 3.78 0.44
CA GLY A 381 56.70 5.07 -0.13
C GLY A 381 56.76 4.97 -1.65
N ASN A 382 55.87 5.70 -2.31
CA ASN A 382 56.15 6.42 -3.55
C ASN A 382 55.13 7.55 -3.66
N ALA A 383 55.65 8.77 -3.71
CA ALA A 383 54.89 9.99 -3.81
C ALA A 383 54.18 10.09 -5.17
N LEU A 384 52.91 10.49 -5.17
CA LEU A 384 52.40 11.31 -6.25
C LEU A 384 51.76 12.54 -5.62
N ALA A 385 52.42 13.67 -5.84
CA ALA A 385 52.11 14.96 -5.27
C ALA A 385 50.74 15.46 -5.74
N THR A 386 49.98 15.97 -4.78
CA THR A 386 49.01 17.06 -4.95
C THR A 386 49.68 18.27 -5.59
N VAL A 387 48.92 19.07 -6.34
CA VAL A 387 48.85 20.55 -6.24
C VAL A 387 47.74 21.10 -7.17
N PRO A 388 47.15 22.27 -6.83
CA PRO A 388 45.76 22.66 -7.10
C PRO A 388 45.63 23.70 -8.23
N GLY A 389 44.40 24.19 -8.46
CA GLY A 389 44.09 25.15 -9.52
C GLY A 389 44.37 26.63 -9.18
N SER A 390 44.58 27.39 -10.25
CA SER A 390 44.37 28.84 -10.47
C SER A 390 44.61 29.05 -11.98
N GLY A 391 43.77 29.71 -12.77
CA GLY A 391 43.52 31.15 -12.73
C GLY A 391 44.49 31.88 -13.67
N SER A 392 43.97 32.32 -14.84
CA SER A 392 44.42 33.41 -15.73
C SER A 392 45.89 33.55 -16.14
N GLU A 393 46.17 33.58 -17.46
CA GLU A 393 46.63 34.76 -18.22
C GLU A 393 46.95 34.41 -19.69
N ASP A 394 46.80 35.43 -20.53
CA ASP A 394 47.01 35.52 -21.98
C ASP A 394 48.37 35.02 -22.49
N GLU A 395 48.39 34.49 -23.73
CA GLU A 395 49.20 35.04 -24.84
C GLU A 395 48.96 34.26 -26.15
N GLY A 396 48.41 34.96 -27.15
CA GLY A 396 49.11 35.27 -28.40
C GLY A 396 49.53 34.16 -29.37
N GLU A 397 48.82 34.14 -30.51
CA GLU A 397 49.36 34.20 -31.88
C GLU A 397 49.66 32.94 -32.75
N GLU A 398 49.16 33.08 -33.99
CA GLU A 398 49.49 32.44 -35.29
C GLU A 398 49.14 30.95 -35.48
N GLY A 399 48.47 30.47 -36.54
CA GLY A 399 48.12 31.04 -37.85
C GLY A 399 48.49 30.02 -38.96
N GLN A 400 47.50 29.43 -39.65
CA GLN A 400 47.49 28.77 -40.99
C GLN A 400 46.49 27.59 -40.99
N VAL A 401 45.35 27.54 -41.70
CA VAL A 401 44.99 27.71 -43.14
C VAL A 401 45.30 26.48 -44.02
N MET A 402 44.22 25.89 -44.58
CA MET A 402 44.10 24.93 -45.70
C MET A 402 44.53 23.47 -45.39
N GLU A 403 43.95 22.39 -45.92
CA GLU A 403 43.15 22.18 -47.13
C GLU A 403 42.34 20.85 -47.07
N LYS A 404 41.23 20.82 -47.82
CA LYS A 404 40.37 19.70 -48.24
C LYS A 404 41.08 18.37 -48.59
N LYS A 405 40.49 17.23 -48.19
CA LYS A 405 40.11 16.10 -49.10
C LYS A 405 39.39 14.94 -48.40
N GLU A 406 38.13 14.75 -48.78
CA GLU A 406 37.45 13.44 -48.92
C GLU A 406 37.43 13.13 -50.44
N PRO A 407 36.94 11.97 -50.95
CA PRO A 407 36.66 10.65 -50.34
C PRO A 407 37.18 9.48 -51.22
N VAL A 408 37.19 8.22 -50.76
CA VAL A 408 37.08 7.04 -51.66
C VAL A 408 36.30 5.89 -51.02
N ARG A 409 35.30 5.44 -51.76
CA ARG A 409 34.42 4.27 -51.60
C ARG A 409 35.02 3.08 -52.36
N HIS A 410 34.89 1.85 -51.88
CA HIS A 410 34.94 0.67 -52.74
C HIS A 410 33.91 -0.37 -52.31
N ASP A 411 33.07 -0.74 -53.29
CA ASP A 411 32.04 -1.77 -53.25
C ASP A 411 32.61 -3.17 -53.54
N SER A 412 31.78 -4.16 -53.20
CA SER A 412 31.45 -5.37 -53.99
C SER A 412 31.94 -6.73 -53.50
N ALA A 413 30.96 -7.64 -53.54
CA ALA A 413 30.92 -9.06 -53.17
C ALA A 413 31.75 -9.96 -54.13
N PRO A 414 31.70 -11.29 -53.95
CA PRO A 414 30.57 -12.08 -54.50
C PRO A 414 29.71 -12.84 -53.47
#